data_AF-A0A7J4T2Y9-F1
#
_entry.id   AF-A0A7J4T2Y9-F1
#
_cell.length_a   1.000
_cell.length_b   1.000
_cell.length_c   1.000
_cell.angle_alpha   90.00
_cell.angle_beta   90.00
_cell.angle_gamma   90.00
#
_symmetry.space_group_name_H-M   'P 1'
#
loop_
_entity.id
_entity.type
_entity.pdbx_description
1 polymer ?
#
loop_
_entity_poly.entity_id
_entity_poly.type
_entity_poly.pdbx_seq_one_letter_code
_entity_poly.pdbx_strand_id
1 'polypeptide(L)'
;MRITGIVSSGLGRAHVFMAQKHYQDQFQSLLGTSVWPGTLNLTVAGNDLRDYIALRLKSGIDTLDASSELTTKAKGVVIDDLTANRIRGFLRDGISFGGATAFKAVFHFNEKQVDCAVLIPDLTRHYDVVEIISSKFLREHFSINDGDKVIIELL
;
A
#
# COMPACT_ATOMS: atom_id res chain seq x y z
N MET A 1 -8.55 -0.43 11.53
CA MET A 1 -7.28 -1.18 11.76
C MET A 1 -6.12 -0.20 11.72
N ARG A 2 -5.05 -0.39 12.49
CA ARG A 2 -3.83 0.45 12.41
C ARG A 2 -2.59 -0.41 12.14
N ILE A 3 -1.76 0.04 11.21
CA ILE A 3 -0.49 -0.59 10.84
C ILE A 3 0.63 0.41 11.12
N THR A 4 1.58 0.04 11.97
CA THR A 4 2.82 0.79 12.20
C THR A 4 3.91 0.25 11.30
N GLY A 5 4.59 1.13 10.57
CA GLY A 5 5.66 0.74 9.65
C GLY A 5 6.90 1.62 9.80
N ILE A 6 8.03 1.08 9.38
CA ILE A 6 9.30 1.81 9.29
C ILE A 6 9.52 2.22 7.84
N VAL A 7 9.71 3.52 7.60
CA VAL A 7 9.98 4.06 6.28
C VAL A 7 11.25 3.43 5.71
N SER A 8 11.16 2.95 4.47
CA SER A 8 12.27 2.35 3.75
C SER A 8 12.31 2.80 2.28
N SER A 9 13.49 2.76 1.68
CA SER A 9 13.67 3.01 0.25
C SER A 9 13.50 1.71 -0.56
N GLY A 10 12.77 1.81 -1.67
CA GLY A 10 12.72 0.76 -2.69
C GLY A 10 13.74 0.99 -3.81
N LEU A 11 13.57 0.29 -4.93
CA LEU A 11 14.41 0.42 -6.12
C LEU A 11 14.13 1.69 -6.96
N GLY A 12 13.24 2.57 -6.50
CA GLY A 12 12.87 3.79 -7.21
C GLY A 12 12.11 3.57 -8.53
N ARG A 13 11.57 2.37 -8.79
CA ARG A 13 10.92 2.03 -10.08
C ARG A 13 9.42 2.29 -10.14
N ALA A 14 8.76 2.42 -8.99
CA ALA A 14 7.30 2.59 -8.91
C ALA A 14 6.81 3.83 -9.67
N HIS A 15 7.61 4.90 -9.74
CA HIS A 15 7.23 6.14 -10.42
C HIS A 15 6.83 5.94 -11.88
N VAL A 16 7.50 5.03 -12.61
CA VAL A 16 7.18 4.72 -14.02
C VAL A 16 5.76 4.18 -14.15
N PHE A 17 5.35 3.33 -13.22
CA PHE A 17 4.02 2.75 -13.18
C PHE A 17 3.01 3.77 -12.66
N MET A 18 3.29 4.40 -11.52
CA MET A 18 2.37 5.34 -10.87
C MET A 18 2.10 6.58 -11.72
N ALA A 19 2.99 6.98 -12.63
CA ALA A 19 2.77 8.08 -13.57
C ALA A 19 1.82 7.73 -14.73
N GLN A 20 1.46 6.46 -14.95
CA GLN A 20 0.61 6.08 -16.07
C GLN A 20 -0.80 6.65 -15.87
N LYS A 21 -1.30 7.38 -16.89
CA LYS A 21 -2.63 8.00 -16.87
C LYS A 21 -3.74 7.02 -16.47
N HIS A 22 -3.67 5.77 -16.93
CA HIS A 22 -4.65 4.73 -16.60
C HIS A 22 -4.77 4.48 -15.09
N TYR A 23 -3.66 4.50 -14.34
CA TYR A 23 -3.72 4.37 -12.89
C TYR A 23 -4.09 5.69 -12.22
N GLN A 24 -3.54 6.82 -12.70
CA GLN A 24 -3.86 8.14 -12.14
C GLN A 24 -5.35 8.47 -12.17
N ASP A 25 -6.05 8.14 -13.26
CA ASP A 25 -7.50 8.37 -13.37
C ASP A 25 -8.29 7.52 -12.34
N GLN A 26 -7.83 6.29 -12.07
CA GLN A 26 -8.42 5.41 -11.04
C GLN A 26 -8.08 5.86 -9.62
N PHE A 27 -6.84 6.29 -9.38
CA PHE A 27 -6.42 6.84 -8.10
C PHE A 27 -7.16 8.13 -7.76
N GLN A 28 -7.38 9.00 -8.77
CA GLN A 28 -8.17 10.21 -8.61
C GLN A 28 -9.63 9.90 -8.28
N SER A 29 -10.21 8.87 -8.90
CA SER A 29 -11.56 8.42 -8.56
C SER A 29 -11.65 7.90 -7.12
N LEU A 30 -10.59 7.26 -6.61
CA LEU A 30 -10.53 6.72 -5.25
C LEU A 30 -10.29 7.79 -4.16
N LEU A 31 -9.33 8.68 -4.40
CA LEU A 31 -8.82 9.66 -3.43
C LEU A 31 -9.36 11.09 -3.67
N GLY A 32 -10.12 11.31 -4.73
CA GLY A 32 -10.71 12.61 -5.08
C GLY A 32 -9.72 13.60 -5.72
N THR A 33 -8.44 13.25 -5.84
CA THR A 33 -7.38 14.10 -6.39
C THR A 33 -6.28 13.27 -7.04
N SER A 34 -5.47 13.87 -7.90
CA SER A 34 -4.28 13.22 -8.46
C SER A 34 -3.32 12.77 -7.35
N VAL A 35 -2.62 11.66 -7.63
CA VAL A 35 -1.68 11.02 -6.71
C VAL A 35 -0.27 11.34 -7.14
N TRP A 36 0.61 11.60 -6.17
CA TRP A 36 2.03 11.75 -6.44
C TRP A 36 2.57 10.48 -7.14
N PRO A 37 3.31 10.59 -8.25
CA PRO A 37 3.71 9.42 -9.05
C PRO A 37 4.85 8.64 -8.37
N GLY A 38 4.51 7.93 -7.30
CA GLY A 38 5.41 7.07 -6.54
C GLY A 38 4.70 6.47 -5.34
N THR A 39 5.37 5.53 -4.68
CA THR A 39 4.89 4.91 -3.44
C THR A 39 5.89 5.19 -2.32
N LEU A 40 5.37 5.40 -1.11
CA LEU A 40 6.18 5.35 0.11
C LEU A 40 6.16 3.90 0.61
N ASN A 41 7.35 3.32 0.77
CA ASN A 41 7.48 1.96 1.26
C ASN A 41 7.64 1.95 2.77
N LEU A 42 6.89 1.08 3.44
CA LEU A 42 6.98 0.85 4.87
C LEU A 42 7.27 -0.63 5.13
N THR A 43 8.35 -0.92 5.82
CA THR A 43 8.63 -2.28 6.32
C THR A 43 7.83 -2.52 7.60
N VAL A 44 7.12 -3.65 7.65
CA VAL A 44 6.28 -4.05 8.79
C VAL A 44 6.72 -5.39 9.35
N ALA A 45 6.55 -5.59 10.66
CA ALA A 45 6.94 -6.80 11.37
C ALA A 45 5.90 -7.18 12.43
N GLY A 46 6.00 -8.38 13.01
CA GLY A 46 5.15 -8.81 14.12
C GLY A 46 3.65 -8.74 13.82
N ASN A 47 2.89 -8.03 14.67
CA ASN A 47 1.45 -7.89 14.51
C ASN A 47 1.07 -7.00 13.31
N ASP A 48 1.87 -5.97 12.99
CA ASP A 48 1.62 -5.11 11.84
C ASP A 48 1.79 -5.89 10.52
N LEU A 49 2.76 -6.81 10.48
CA LEU A 49 2.93 -7.75 9.36
C LEU A 49 1.75 -8.72 9.26
N ARG A 50 1.26 -9.27 10.38
CA ARG A 50 0.06 -10.12 10.40
C ARG A 50 -1.14 -9.39 9.80
N ASP A 51 -1.36 -8.15 10.21
CA ASP A 51 -2.49 -7.34 9.77
C ASP A 51 -2.36 -6.96 8.28
N TYR A 52 -1.14 -6.66 7.82
CA TYR A 52 -0.86 -6.46 6.41
C TYR A 52 -1.11 -7.71 5.56
N ILE A 53 -0.69 -8.90 6.04
CA ILE A 53 -0.97 -10.17 5.37
C ILE A 53 -2.49 -10.41 5.25
N ALA A 54 -3.29 -10.02 6.26
CA ALA A 54 -4.74 -10.13 6.15
C ALA A 54 -5.29 -9.29 4.97
N LEU A 55 -4.79 -8.07 4.77
CA LEU A 55 -5.15 -7.24 3.61
C LEU A 55 -4.72 -7.89 2.29
N ARG A 56 -3.54 -8.53 2.24
CA ARG A 56 -3.06 -9.26 1.05
C ARG A 56 -3.96 -10.43 0.71
N LEU A 57 -4.33 -11.25 1.71
CA LEU A 57 -5.28 -12.36 1.53
C LEU A 57 -6.65 -11.86 1.04
N LYS A 58 -7.17 -10.77 1.61
CA LYS A 58 -8.41 -10.12 1.12
C LYS A 58 -8.29 -9.62 -0.32
N SER A 59 -7.09 -9.26 -0.76
CA SER A 59 -6.80 -8.84 -2.13
C SER A 59 -6.59 -10.01 -3.10
N GLY A 60 -6.65 -11.25 -2.62
CA GLY A 60 -6.36 -12.45 -3.41
C GLY A 60 -4.86 -12.64 -3.72
N ILE A 61 -3.98 -12.01 -2.94
CA ILE A 61 -2.54 -12.08 -3.12
C ILE A 61 -1.95 -13.04 -2.11
N ASP A 62 -1.34 -14.11 -2.61
CA ASP A 62 -0.65 -15.09 -1.77
C ASP A 62 0.59 -14.49 -1.09
N THR A 63 0.88 -15.02 0.09
CA THR A 63 2.06 -14.70 0.89
C THR A 63 2.87 -15.97 1.10
N LEU A 64 3.40 -16.50 0.01
CA LEU A 64 4.07 -17.81 -0.02
C LEU A 64 5.31 -17.88 0.90
N ASP A 65 5.96 -16.74 1.14
CA ASP A 65 7.13 -16.64 2.01
C ASP A 65 6.77 -16.44 3.50
N ALA A 66 5.49 -16.20 3.82
CA ALA A 66 5.04 -16.09 5.20
C ALA A 66 4.88 -17.47 5.83
N SER A 67 5.26 -17.63 7.10
CA SER A 67 5.08 -18.90 7.81
C SER A 67 3.60 -19.31 7.87
N SER A 68 3.35 -20.63 7.90
CA SER A 68 1.99 -21.18 8.03
C SER A 68 1.27 -20.68 9.28
N GLU A 69 2.01 -20.47 10.38
CA GLU A 69 1.47 -19.90 11.61
C GLU A 69 1.00 -18.45 11.42
N LEU A 70 1.82 -17.61 10.78
CA LEU A 70 1.49 -16.22 10.52
C LEU A 70 0.29 -16.09 9.57
N THR A 71 0.24 -16.91 8.53
CA THR A 71 -0.91 -16.98 7.60
C THR A 71 -2.20 -17.37 8.32
N THR A 72 -2.13 -18.34 9.24
CA THR A 72 -3.29 -18.76 10.05
C THR A 72 -3.76 -17.63 10.97
N LYS A 73 -2.83 -16.92 11.63
CA LYS A 73 -3.16 -15.75 12.46
C LYS A 73 -3.78 -14.62 11.63
N ALA A 74 -3.27 -14.37 10.43
CA ALA A 74 -3.79 -13.33 9.53
C ALA A 74 -5.22 -13.62 9.07
N LYS A 75 -5.58 -14.88 8.82
CA LYS A 75 -6.96 -15.30 8.49
C LYS A 75 -7.98 -15.01 9.61
N GLY A 76 -7.51 -14.89 10.85
CA GLY A 76 -8.35 -14.54 12.00
C GLY A 76 -8.52 -13.04 12.22
N VAL A 77 -7.88 -12.19 11.43
CA VAL A 77 -7.98 -10.73 11.57
C VAL A 77 -9.27 -10.25 10.92
N VAL A 78 -10.11 -9.56 11.69
CA VAL A 78 -11.39 -9.02 11.21
C VAL A 78 -11.14 -7.79 10.35
N ILE A 79 -11.43 -7.90 9.05
CA ILE A 79 -11.25 -6.85 8.04
C ILE A 79 -12.43 -6.75 7.08
N ASP A 80 -13.58 -7.32 7.43
CA ASP A 80 -14.76 -7.40 6.56
C ASP A 80 -15.24 -6.02 6.11
N ASP A 81 -15.24 -5.06 7.03
CA ASP A 81 -15.67 -3.67 6.80
C ASP A 81 -14.69 -2.86 5.93
N LEU A 82 -13.44 -3.32 5.79
CA LEU A 82 -12.46 -2.64 4.95
C LEU A 82 -12.79 -2.87 3.47
N THR A 83 -13.04 -1.78 2.74
CA THR A 83 -13.38 -1.87 1.32
C THR A 83 -12.11 -2.08 0.47
N ALA A 84 -12.07 -3.20 -0.24
CA ALA A 84 -11.01 -3.50 -1.21
C ALA A 84 -11.34 -2.85 -2.56
N ASN A 85 -10.62 -1.78 -2.93
CA ASN A 85 -10.85 -1.04 -4.17
C ASN A 85 -9.93 -1.54 -5.26
N ARG A 86 -10.49 -2.15 -6.30
CA ARG A 86 -9.69 -2.71 -7.38
C ARG A 86 -9.16 -1.60 -8.31
N ILE A 87 -7.84 -1.55 -8.47
CA ILE A 87 -7.14 -0.77 -9.49
C ILE A 87 -6.81 -1.70 -10.65
N ARG A 88 -7.47 -1.49 -11.78
CA ARG A 88 -7.34 -2.34 -12.95
C ARG A 88 -6.02 -2.09 -13.66
N GLY A 89 -5.36 -3.19 -14.02
CA GLY A 89 -4.26 -3.20 -14.96
C GLY A 89 -4.75 -2.95 -16.39
N PHE A 90 -3.81 -2.82 -17.32
CA PHE A 90 -4.10 -2.53 -18.72
C PHE A 90 -3.04 -3.12 -19.65
N LEU A 91 -3.36 -3.21 -20.94
CA LEU A 91 -2.42 -3.56 -21.99
C LEU A 91 -2.00 -2.30 -22.74
N ARG A 92 -0.71 -2.14 -23.01
CA ARG A 92 -0.20 -1.08 -23.90
C ARG A 92 0.97 -1.62 -24.71
N ASP A 93 0.93 -1.43 -26.03
CA ASP A 93 1.98 -1.86 -26.96
C ASP A 93 2.37 -3.34 -26.79
N GLY A 94 1.38 -4.19 -26.50
CA GLY A 94 1.58 -5.62 -26.24
C GLY A 94 2.16 -5.96 -24.86
N ILE A 95 2.47 -4.95 -24.03
CA ILE A 95 2.96 -5.13 -22.65
C ILE A 95 1.77 -5.08 -21.68
N SER A 96 1.68 -6.09 -20.83
CA SER A 96 0.69 -6.15 -19.75
C SER A 96 1.21 -5.43 -18.51
N PHE A 97 0.41 -4.50 -18.01
CA PHE A 97 0.63 -3.80 -16.75
C PHE A 97 -0.33 -4.38 -15.71
N GLY A 98 0.21 -4.93 -14.62
CA GLY A 98 -0.58 -5.60 -13.57
C GLY A 98 -1.57 -4.67 -12.86
N GLY A 99 -2.56 -5.21 -12.17
CA GLY A 99 -3.43 -4.41 -11.31
C GLY A 99 -2.88 -4.27 -9.90
N ALA A 100 -3.72 -3.70 -9.04
CA ALA A 100 -3.51 -3.64 -7.61
C ALA A 100 -4.85 -3.58 -6.89
N THR A 101 -4.84 -3.80 -5.58
CA THR A 101 -5.96 -3.52 -4.69
C THR A 101 -5.57 -2.41 -3.73
N ALA A 102 -6.45 -1.43 -3.56
CA ALA A 102 -6.22 -0.27 -2.73
C ALA A 102 -7.21 -0.22 -1.56
N PHE A 103 -6.72 0.08 -0.36
CA PHE A 103 -7.52 0.31 0.84
C PHE A 103 -7.34 1.76 1.28
N LYS A 104 -8.44 2.51 1.42
CA LYS A 104 -8.37 3.90 1.88
C LYS A 104 -7.85 3.95 3.30
N ALA A 105 -7.02 4.96 3.58
CA ALA A 105 -6.36 5.09 4.86
C ALA A 105 -6.03 6.55 5.16
N VAL A 106 -5.63 6.80 6.40
CA VAL A 106 -5.03 8.05 6.85
C VAL A 106 -3.61 7.77 7.29
N PHE A 107 -2.66 8.52 6.77
CA PHE A 107 -1.26 8.49 7.15
C PHE A 107 -1.06 9.46 8.32
N HIS A 108 -0.46 8.98 9.42
CA HIS A 108 -0.16 9.77 10.60
C HIS A 108 1.35 9.81 10.88
N PHE A 109 1.86 11.00 11.15
CA PHE A 109 3.20 11.22 11.66
C PHE A 109 3.24 12.44 12.57
N ASN A 110 3.64 12.25 13.83
CA ASN A 110 3.51 13.22 14.92
C ASN A 110 2.04 13.71 15.02
N GLU A 111 1.81 15.02 15.09
CA GLU A 111 0.47 15.62 15.18
C GLU A 111 -0.18 15.89 13.81
N LYS A 112 0.47 15.49 12.71
CA LYS A 112 0.00 15.74 11.35
C LYS A 112 -0.56 14.46 10.73
N GLN A 113 -1.53 14.64 9.83
CA GLN A 113 -2.12 13.54 9.06
C GLN A 113 -2.44 13.94 7.63
N VAL A 114 -2.53 12.96 6.74
CA VAL A 114 -3.00 13.15 5.35
C VAL A 114 -3.73 11.91 4.85
N ASP A 115 -4.73 12.12 3.99
CA ASP A 115 -5.39 11.03 3.30
C ASP A 115 -4.42 10.27 2.37
N CYS A 116 -4.55 8.95 2.37
CA CYS A 116 -3.74 8.05 1.57
C CYS A 116 -4.50 6.76 1.22
N ALA A 117 -3.82 5.84 0.56
CA ALA A 117 -4.27 4.46 0.45
C ALA A 117 -3.09 3.50 0.59
N VAL A 118 -3.34 2.34 1.21
CA VAL A 118 -2.47 1.17 1.14
C VAL A 118 -2.70 0.51 -0.20
N LEU A 119 -1.64 0.30 -0.97
CA LEU A 119 -1.65 -0.37 -2.26
C LEU A 119 -1.06 -1.78 -2.13
N ILE A 120 -1.78 -2.77 -2.66
CA ILE A 120 -1.34 -4.16 -2.75
C ILE A 120 -1.25 -4.52 -4.23
N PRO A 121 -0.04 -4.44 -4.83
CA PRO A 121 0.17 -4.82 -6.22
C PRO A 121 -0.09 -6.31 -6.45
N ASP A 122 -0.62 -6.67 -7.62
CA ASP A 122 -0.76 -8.08 -8.01
C ASP A 122 0.58 -8.80 -8.12
N LEU A 123 1.61 -8.03 -8.50
CA LEU A 123 2.97 -8.51 -8.73
C LEU A 123 3.89 -7.84 -7.72
N THR A 124 4.09 -8.50 -6.57
CA THR A 124 5.03 -8.06 -5.55
C THR A 124 5.89 -9.23 -5.07
N ARG A 125 7.16 -8.95 -4.78
CA ARG A 125 8.12 -9.92 -4.22
C ARG A 125 8.36 -9.73 -2.73
N HIS A 126 7.95 -8.59 -2.17
CA HIS A 126 8.15 -8.28 -0.76
C HIS A 126 6.82 -8.43 -0.03
N TYR A 127 6.75 -9.38 0.90
CA TYR A 127 5.54 -9.64 1.68
C TYR A 127 5.43 -8.82 2.95
N ASP A 128 6.53 -8.15 3.31
CA ASP A 128 6.72 -7.33 4.50
C ASP A 128 6.84 -5.84 4.20
N VAL A 129 6.67 -5.44 2.93
CA VAL A 129 6.67 -4.04 2.50
C VAL A 129 5.25 -3.62 2.12
N VAL A 130 4.75 -2.61 2.81
CA VAL A 130 3.50 -1.91 2.52
C VAL A 130 3.81 -0.73 1.60
N GLU A 131 3.05 -0.58 0.51
CA GLU A 131 3.18 0.55 -0.40
C GLU A 131 2.05 1.56 -0.15
N ILE A 132 2.41 2.83 0.10
CA ILE A 132 1.45 3.90 0.36
C ILE A 132 1.42 4.88 -0.81
N ILE A 133 0.22 5.19 -1.29
CA ILE A 133 -0.02 6.27 -2.26
C ILE A 133 -0.74 7.44 -1.58
N SER A 134 -0.40 8.67 -1.98
CA SER A 134 -1.07 9.89 -1.51
C SER A 134 -0.98 10.98 -2.57
N SER A 135 -1.83 12.01 -2.45
CA SER A 135 -1.74 13.23 -3.26
C SER A 135 -0.50 14.06 -2.95
N LYS A 136 0.14 13.82 -1.79
CA LYS A 136 1.36 14.50 -1.35
C LYS A 136 2.59 13.60 -1.54
N PHE A 137 3.73 14.21 -1.84
CA PHE A 137 5.01 13.54 -1.67
C PHE A 137 5.32 13.44 -0.16
N LEU A 138 5.01 12.29 0.43
CA LEU A 138 5.01 12.11 1.89
C LEU A 138 6.36 12.41 2.56
N ARG A 139 7.48 12.06 1.90
CA ARG A 139 8.82 12.33 2.42
C ARG A 139 9.07 13.82 2.64
N GLU A 140 8.82 14.64 1.63
CA GLU A 140 8.96 16.09 1.76
C GLU A 140 7.89 16.68 2.68
N HIS A 141 6.63 16.25 2.54
CA HIS A 141 5.50 16.81 3.28
C HIS A 141 5.65 16.67 4.81
N PHE A 142 6.15 15.52 5.27
CA PHE A 142 6.39 15.26 6.69
C PHE A 142 7.85 15.39 7.10
N SER A 143 8.77 15.64 6.15
CA SER A 143 10.22 15.66 6.36
C SER A 143 10.74 14.34 6.95
N ILE A 144 10.26 13.20 6.42
CA ILE A 144 10.57 11.84 6.90
C ILE A 144 11.63 11.15 6.05
N ASN A 145 12.48 10.38 6.70
CA ASN A 145 13.62 9.64 6.17
C ASN A 145 13.48 8.14 6.44
N ASP A 146 14.38 7.35 5.83
CA ASP A 146 14.45 5.92 6.14
C ASP A 146 14.75 5.69 7.61
N GLY A 147 14.05 4.73 8.21
CA GLY A 147 14.11 4.45 9.65
C GLY A 147 13.03 5.15 10.48
N ASP A 148 12.34 6.16 9.93
CA ASP A 148 11.25 6.82 10.65
C ASP A 148 10.04 5.90 10.82
N LYS A 149 9.44 5.94 12.01
CA LYS A 149 8.23 5.19 12.33
C LYS A 149 6.99 6.00 12.02
N VAL A 150 6.04 5.42 11.29
CA VAL A 150 4.79 6.06 10.87
C VAL A 150 3.61 5.13 11.15
N ILE A 151 2.41 5.70 11.22
CA ILE A 151 1.18 4.94 11.48
C ILE A 151 0.21 5.13 10.31
N ILE A 152 -0.38 4.03 9.85
CA ILE A 152 -1.41 4.01 8.82
C ILE A 152 -2.70 3.52 9.45
N GLU A 153 -3.74 4.35 9.43
CA GLU A 153 -5.08 4.01 9.91
C GLU A 153 -6.00 3.68 8.74
N LEU A 154 -6.40 2.42 8.62
CA LEU A 154 -7.32 1.94 7.57
C LEU A 154 -8.75 2.38 7.89
N LEU A 155 -9.45 2.87 6.85
CA LEU A 155 -10.84 3.36 6.90
C LEU A 155 -11.86 2.27 6.57
#